data_AF-A0AAV3IYT0-F1
#
_entry.id   AF-A0AAV3IYT0-F1
#
_cell.length_a   1.000
_cell.length_b   1.000
_cell.length_c   1.000
_cell.angle_alpha   90.00
_cell.angle_beta   90.00
_cell.angle_gamma   90.00
#
_symmetry.space_group_name_H-M   'P 1'
#
loop_
_entity.id
_entity.type
_entity.pdbx_description
1 polymer ?
#
loop_
_entity_poly.entity_id
_entity_poly.type
_entity_poly.pdbx_seq_one_letter_code
_entity_poly.pdbx_strand_id
1 'polypeptide(L)' 'MTTHLSARVIKEFVIQGGALDGSGDEAVSSYEGFFADEVHRGLYHFNGALALGDHGPHTNGNQFFYCAKHKGAG' A
#
# COMPACT_ATOMS: atom_id res chain seq x y z
N MET A 1 -4.04 19.51 14.11
CA MET A 1 -3.34 18.94 12.95
C MET A 1 -4.21 17.79 12.47
N THR A 2 -4.99 18.00 11.41
CA THR A 2 -5.88 16.97 10.87
C THR A 2 -5.03 16.11 9.94
N THR A 3 -4.69 14.90 10.34
CA THR A 3 -4.08 13.92 9.44
C THR A 3 -5.17 13.50 8.46
N HIS A 4 -5.10 13.98 7.22
CA HIS A 4 -5.96 13.51 6.14
C HIS A 4 -5.46 12.10 5.75
N LEU A 5 -5.95 11.09 6.45
CA LEU A 5 -5.77 9.69 6.06
C LEU A 5 -6.52 9.48 4.75
N SER A 6 -5.83 9.62 3.63
CA SER A 6 -6.40 9.22 2.34
C SER A 6 -6.43 7.72 2.26
N ALA A 7 -7.57 7.17 2.69
CA ALA A 7 -7.87 5.76 2.60
C ALA A 7 -8.63 5.47 1.30
N ARG A 8 -7.95 4.96 0.27
CA ARG A 8 -8.68 4.39 -0.88
C ARG A 8 -9.17 3.00 -0.49
N VAL A 9 -10.49 2.83 -0.42
CA VAL A 9 -11.12 1.56 -0.07
C VAL A 9 -11.73 0.94 -1.31
N ILE A 10 -11.22 -0.22 -1.71
CA ILE A 10 -11.82 -1.06 -2.74
C ILE A 10 -12.32 -2.32 -2.05
N LYS A 11 -13.65 -2.43 -1.92
CA LYS A 11 -14.31 -3.55 -1.24
C LYS A 11 -13.79 -4.87 -1.81
N GLU A 12 -13.47 -5.81 -0.92
CA GLU A 12 -13.01 -7.16 -1.26
C GLU A 12 -11.67 -7.25 -2.00
N PHE A 13 -10.91 -6.15 -2.00
CA PHE A 13 -9.62 -6.09 -2.65
C PHE A 13 -8.55 -5.46 -1.75
N VAL A 14 -8.59 -4.14 -1.55
CA VAL A 14 -7.53 -3.41 -0.84
C VAL A 14 -8.07 -2.23 -0.03
N ILE A 15 -7.37 -1.93 1.06
CA ILE A 15 -7.44 -0.65 1.77
C ILE A 15 -6.06 -0.02 1.67
N GLN A 16 -5.94 1.06 0.90
CA GLN A 16 -4.68 1.75 0.64
C GLN A 16 -4.57 3.02 1.49
N GLY A 17 -3.37 3.36 1.93
CA GLY A 17 -3.05 4.60 2.64
C GLY A 17 -1.55 4.92 2.58
N GLY A 18 -1.10 5.83 3.45
CA GLY A 18 0.31 6.17 3.60
C GLY A 18 0.72 7.55 3.08
N ALA A 19 -0.09 8.16 2.21
CA ALA A 19 0.12 9.54 1.77
C ALA A 19 -0.16 10.54 2.90
N LEU A 20 0.82 11.38 3.21
CA LEU A 20 0.78 12.41 4.25
C LEU A 20 0.06 13.68 3.79
N ASP A 21 0.19 14.00 2.49
CA ASP A 21 -0.50 15.11 1.84
C ASP A 21 -1.98 14.80 1.53
N GLY A 22 -2.42 13.56 1.77
CA GLY A 22 -3.76 13.08 1.45
C GLY A 22 -4.01 12.90 -0.04
N SER A 23 -2.98 12.93 -0.89
CA SER A 23 -3.10 12.51 -2.29
C SER A 23 -3.07 10.98 -2.40
N GLY A 24 -3.41 10.45 -3.57
CA GLY A 24 -3.16 9.05 -3.90
C GLY A 24 -1.83 8.86 -4.64
N ASP A 25 -1.02 9.91 -4.79
CA ASP A 25 0.11 9.99 -5.72
C ASP A 25 1.43 10.40 -5.03
N GLU A 26 1.41 10.65 -3.71
CA GLU A 26 2.64 10.93 -2.96
C GLU A 26 3.57 9.72 -2.97
N ALA A 27 4.85 9.99 -3.18
CA ALA A 27 5.87 8.98 -3.44
C ALA A 27 7.18 9.34 -2.73
N VAL A 28 7.12 9.54 -1.41
CA VAL A 28 8.28 9.92 -0.59
C VAL A 28 8.78 8.76 0.24
N SER A 29 10.06 8.75 0.59
CA SER A 29 10.62 7.79 1.56
C SER A 29 11.71 8.46 2.39
N SER A 30 12.19 7.77 3.43
CA SER A 30 13.35 8.23 4.20
C SER A 30 14.64 8.29 3.38
N TYR A 31 14.66 7.70 2.18
CA TYR A 31 15.80 7.72 1.25
C TYR A 31 15.75 8.91 0.27
N GLU A 32 14.84 9.88 0.49
CA GLU A 32 14.68 11.07 -0.37
C GLU A 32 14.33 10.72 -1.84
N GLY A 33 13.61 9.62 -2.04
CA GLY A 33 13.17 9.15 -3.36
C GLY A 33 12.54 7.75 -3.31
N PHE A 34 12.45 7.10 -4.46
CA PHE A 34 12.00 5.71 -4.54
C PHE A 34 13.05 4.71 -4.06
N PHE A 35 12.60 3.54 -3.62
CA PHE A 35 13.47 2.40 -3.34
C PHE A 35 13.02 1.11 -4.04
N ALA A 36 13.96 0.18 -4.14
CA ALA A 36 13.82 -1.05 -4.91
C ALA A 36 12.81 -2.03 -4.29
N ASP A 37 12.17 -2.84 -5.15
CA ASP A 37 11.32 -3.95 -4.72
C ASP A 37 12.11 -5.01 -3.95
N GLU A 38 11.54 -5.46 -2.83
CA GLU A 38 12.07 -6.53 -2.00
C GLU A 38 11.13 -7.73 -2.05
N VAL A 39 11.37 -8.65 -2.97
CA VAL A 39 10.48 -9.80 -3.24
C VAL A 39 11.03 -11.10 -2.63
N HIS A 40 10.15 -11.85 -1.96
CA HIS A 40 10.47 -13.16 -1.41
C HIS A 40 9.34 -14.16 -1.68
N ARG A 41 9.66 -15.39 -2.10
CA ARG A 41 8.65 -16.39 -2.50
C ARG A 41 7.68 -16.78 -1.39
N GLY A 42 8.08 -16.61 -0.13
CA GLY A 42 7.24 -16.85 1.05
C GLY A 42 6.34 -15.67 1.45
N LEU A 43 6.51 -14.49 0.84
CA LEU A 43 5.69 -13.30 1.09
C LEU A 43 4.75 -13.12 -0.11
N TYR A 44 3.44 -13.24 0.13
CA TYR A 44 2.43 -13.18 -0.92
C TYR A 44 1.15 -12.50 -0.42
N HIS A 45 0.28 -12.08 -1.33
CA HIS A 45 -0.93 -11.33 -1.02
C HIS A 45 -2.06 -12.23 -0.47
N PHE A 46 -2.01 -12.50 0.84
CA PHE A 46 -3.10 -13.16 1.59
C PHE A 46 -3.98 -12.13 2.31
N ASN A 47 -5.15 -12.54 2.79
CA ASN A 47 -6.06 -11.65 3.52
C ASN A 47 -5.41 -11.17 4.83
N GLY A 48 -5.29 -9.85 4.98
CA GLY A 48 -4.59 -9.21 6.09
C GLY A 48 -3.10 -8.97 5.83
N ALA A 49 -2.56 -9.36 4.67
CA ALA A 49 -1.20 -8.97 4.29
C ALA A 49 -1.08 -7.45 4.13
N LEU A 50 0.05 -6.89 4.60
CA LEU A 50 0.46 -5.52 4.37
C LEU A 50 1.56 -5.51 3.30
N ALA A 51 1.40 -4.68 2.28
CA ALA A 51 2.36 -4.53 1.20
C ALA A 51 2.51 -3.05 0.79
N LEU A 52 3.61 -2.73 0.12
CA LEU A 52 3.85 -1.39 -0.43
C LEU A 52 3.11 -1.23 -1.75
N GLY A 53 2.52 -0.05 -1.96
CA GLY A 53 2.03 0.37 -3.26
C GLY A 53 3.17 1.00 -4.05
N ASP A 54 3.26 0.67 -5.33
CA ASP A 54 4.22 1.24 -6.27
C ASP A 54 3.50 1.75 -7.55
N HIS A 55 4.22 2.52 -8.36
CA HIS A 55 3.81 3.00 -9.68
C HIS A 55 4.56 2.28 -10.82
N GLY A 56 5.06 1.07 -10.57
CA GLY A 56 5.97 0.31 -11.44
C GLY A 56 7.21 -0.22 -10.69
N PRO A 57 8.03 -1.06 -11.34
CA PRO A 57 9.18 -1.69 -10.69
C PRO A 57 10.11 -0.68 -10.01
N HIS A 58 10.51 -0.97 -8.77
CA HIS A 58 11.43 -0.16 -7.97
C HIS A 58 10.95 1.27 -7.69
N THR A 59 9.63 1.47 -7.60
CA THR A 59 9.03 2.77 -7.26
C THR A 59 8.34 2.76 -5.89
N ASN A 60 8.91 2.04 -4.93
CA ASN A 60 8.38 2.05 -3.57
C ASN A 60 8.61 3.40 -2.91
N GLY A 61 7.54 3.97 -2.36
CA GLY A 61 7.56 5.18 -1.54
C GLY A 61 6.92 4.92 -0.17
N ASN A 62 6.07 5.85 0.27
CA ASN A 62 5.37 5.78 1.57
C ASN A 62 3.97 5.17 1.48
N GLN A 63 3.48 4.88 0.27
CA GLN A 63 2.17 4.27 0.11
C GLN A 63 2.19 2.77 0.42
N PHE A 64 1.15 2.31 1.10
CA PHE A 64 0.97 0.91 1.44
C PHE A 64 -0.51 0.52 1.33
N PHE A 65 -0.77 -0.78 1.28
CA PHE A 65 -2.12 -1.31 1.29
C PHE A 65 -2.25 -2.59 2.12
N TYR A 66 -3.44 -2.76 2.69
CA TYR A 66 -3.89 -4.01 3.29
C TYR A 66 -4.69 -4.82 2.27
N CYS A 67 -4.33 -6.09 2.09
CA CYS A 67 -5.10 -7.05 1.30
C CYS A 67 -6.39 -7.43 2.04
N ALA A 68 -7.54 -7.11 1.47
CA ALA A 68 -8.84 -7.31 2.13
C ALA A 68 -9.78 -8.11 1.24
N LYS A 69 -9.62 -9.45 1.13
CA LYS A 69 -10.68 -10.28 0.52
C LYS A 69 -11.70 -10.71 1.58
N HIS A 70 -12.96 -10.76 1.19
CA HIS A 70 -13.98 -11.43 2.00
C HIS A 70 -13.69 -12.94 2.01
N LYS A 71 -13.74 -13.58 3.18
CA LYS A 71 -13.95 -15.04 3.22
C LYS A 71 -15.37 -15.23 2.70
N GLY A 72 -15.51 -15.71 1.46
CA GLY A 72 -16.80 -16.24 1.00
C GLY A 72 -17.33 -17.19 2.06
N ALA A 73 -18.59 -17.00 2.45
CA ALA A 73 -19.31 -17.93 3.30
C ALA A 73 -19.12 -19.34 2.72
N GLY A 74 -18.47 -20.20 3.51
CA GLY A 74 -18.53 -21.64 3.30
C GLY A 74 -19.90 -22.16 3.66
#